data_AF-A0A9P5X6C2-F1
#
_entry.id   AF-A0A9P5X6C2-F1
#
_cell.length_a   1.000
_cell.length_b   1.000
_cell.length_c   1.000
_cell.angle_alpha   90.00
_cell.angle_beta   90.00
_cell.angle_gamma   90.00
#
_symmetry.space_group_name_H-M   'P 1'
#
loop_
_entity.id
_entity.type
_entity.pdbx_description
1 polymer ?
#
loop_
_entity_poly.entity_id
_entity_poly.type
_entity_poly.pdbx_seq_one_letter_code
_entity_poly.pdbx_strand_id
1 'polypeptide(L)' 'MIFKVSTILLAILVTAQANPVPRPAPQGAFCLAICYFQKPNCTPPSFASGGGNCWTCCTPQN' A
#
# COMPACT_ATOMS: atom_id res chain seq x y z
N MET A 1 44.28 -29.96 -8.76
CA MET A 1 42.97 -30.15 -9.45
C MET A 1 41.94 -29.41 -8.60
N ILE A 2 41.62 -28.13 -8.74
CA ILE A 2 41.25 -27.29 -9.89
C ILE A 2 40.01 -27.85 -10.64
N PHE A 3 38.96 -27.01 -10.68
CA PHE A 3 37.65 -27.09 -11.35
C PHE A 3 36.43 -27.65 -10.60
N LYS A 4 35.71 -26.72 -9.96
CA LYS A 4 34.27 -26.43 -10.11
C LYS A 4 33.94 -25.22 -9.20
N VAL A 5 34.60 -24.07 -9.38
CA VAL A 5 34.07 -22.94 -10.19
C VAL A 5 32.55 -22.88 -9.98
N SER A 6 32.09 -22.12 -8.99
CA SER A 6 31.76 -20.70 -9.22
C SER A 6 30.60 -20.52 -10.21
N THR A 7 29.47 -21.20 -10.00
CA THR A 7 28.25 -21.01 -10.83
C THR A 7 26.92 -21.20 -10.11
N ILE A 8 26.86 -21.29 -8.77
CA ILE A 8 25.55 -21.11 -8.10
C ILE A 8 25.41 -19.62 -7.82
N LEU A 9 25.09 -18.95 -8.94
CA LEU A 9 24.67 -17.57 -9.05
C LEU A 9 23.71 -17.23 -7.90
N LEU A 10 24.07 -16.20 -7.16
CA LEU A 10 23.27 -15.55 -6.15
C LEU A 10 21.98 -15.01 -6.81
N ALA A 11 20.96 -15.84 -7.00
CA ALA A 11 19.64 -15.41 -7.44
C ALA A 11 18.89 -14.83 -6.23
N ILE A 12 19.36 -13.68 -5.76
CA ILE A 12 18.63 -12.75 -4.91
C ILE A 12 17.37 -12.30 -5.67
N LEU A 13 16.28 -13.06 -5.48
CA LEU A 13 14.95 -12.67 -5.90
C LEU A 13 14.59 -11.38 -5.16
N VAL A 14 14.74 -10.24 -5.84
CA VAL A 14 14.17 -8.97 -5.40
C VAL A 14 12.65 -9.11 -5.58
N THR A 15 11.97 -9.65 -4.57
CA THR A 15 10.51 -9.62 -4.52
C THR A 15 10.13 -8.16 -4.32
N ALA A 16 9.74 -7.49 -5.42
CA ALA A 16 9.14 -6.17 -5.36
C ALA A 16 7.83 -6.30 -4.57
N GLN A 17 7.88 -5.95 -3.28
CA GLN A 17 6.70 -5.90 -2.43
C GLN A 17 5.85 -4.73 -2.96
N ALA A 18 4.76 -5.01 -3.67
CA ALA A 18 3.75 -4.02 -4.01
C ALA A 18 2.94 -3.67 -2.75
N ASN A 19 3.60 -3.17 -1.70
CA ASN A 19 2.90 -2.66 -0.55
C ASN A 19 2.21 -1.36 -0.99
N PRO A 20 0.88 -1.26 -0.80
CA PRO A 20 0.19 -0.02 -1.09
C PRO A 20 0.79 1.06 -0.19
N VAL A 21 1.54 2.00 -0.78
CA VAL A 21 2.04 3.18 -0.08
C VAL A 21 0.80 3.94 0.41
N PRO A 22 0.58 4.08 1.72
CA PRO A 22 -0.50 4.90 2.22
C PRO A 22 -0.26 6.32 1.69
N ARG A 23 -1.14 6.80 0.81
CA ARG A 23 -1.12 8.22 0.46
C ARG A 23 -1.46 9.00 1.72
N PRO A 24 -0.71 10.06 2.05
CA PRO A 24 -1.10 10.95 3.13
C PRO A 24 -2.55 11.37 2.93
N ALA A 25 -3.36 11.22 3.97
CA ALA A 25 -4.68 11.81 3.98
C ALA A 25 -4.55 13.31 3.70
N PRO A 26 -5.58 13.96 3.10
CA PRO A 26 -5.65 15.41 3.08
C PRO A 26 -5.34 15.95 4.47
N GLN A 27 -4.47 16.97 4.56
CA GLN A 27 -4.03 17.55 5.83
C GLN A 27 -5.27 17.95 6.64
N GLY A 28 -5.41 17.39 7.85
CA GLY A 28 -6.59 17.59 8.68
C GLY A 28 -7.74 16.60 8.42
N ALA A 29 -7.47 15.35 8.03
CA ALA A 29 -8.49 14.29 8.00
C ALA A 29 -8.04 13.04 8.76
N PHE A 30 -8.96 12.44 9.52
CA PHE A 30 -8.76 11.14 10.16
C PHE A 30 -9.29 10.02 9.27
N CYS A 31 -8.45 9.04 8.94
CA CYS A 31 -8.84 7.90 8.11
C CYS A 31 -8.95 6.61 8.91
N LEU A 32 -9.84 5.72 8.47
CA LEU A 32 -9.89 4.36 8.98
C LEU A 32 -8.64 3.59 8.54
N ALA A 33 -8.11 2.74 9.41
CA ALA A 33 -7.02 1.82 9.09
C ALA A 33 -7.52 0.54 8.40
N ILE A 34 -8.49 0.69 7.47
CA ILE A 34 -9.11 -0.41 6.73
C ILE A 34 -8.78 -0.25 5.26
N CYS A 35 -8.37 -1.35 4.62
CA CYS A 35 -8.12 -1.40 3.19
C CYS A 35 -9.27 -2.07 2.45
N TYR A 36 -10.04 -1.28 1.72
CA TYR A 36 -11.06 -1.76 0.80
C TYR A 36 -10.49 -1.88 -0.61
N PHE A 37 -10.69 -3.03 -1.25
CA PHE A 37 -10.27 -3.24 -2.66
C PHE A 37 -11.15 -2.48 -3.66
N GLN A 38 -12.37 -2.11 -3.27
CA GLN A 38 -13.31 -1.34 -4.07
C GLN A 38 -13.64 -0.06 -3.30
N LYS A 39 -13.96 1.01 -4.03
CA LYS A 39 -14.32 2.30 -3.43
C LYS A 39 -15.55 2.12 -2.51
N PRO A 40 -15.42 2.32 -1.19
CA PRO A 40 -16.52 2.14 -0.26
C PRO A 40 -17.50 3.31 -0.31
N ASN A 41 -18.74 3.06 0.12
CA ASN A 41 -19.68 4.13 0.44
C ASN A 41 -19.43 4.58 1.89
N CYS A 42 -18.97 5.82 2.07
CA CYS A 42 -18.68 6.37 3.39
C CYS A 42 -19.87 7.20 3.89
N THR A 43 -20.19 7.07 5.18
CA THR A 43 -21.25 7.87 5.81
C THR A 43 -20.80 9.33 5.95
N PRO A 44 -21.59 10.32 5.49
CA PRO A 44 -21.28 11.74 5.68
C PRO A 44 -21.06 12.07 7.17
N PRO A 45 -20.04 12.89 7.53
CA PRO A 45 -19.21 13.74 6.66
C PRO A 45 -17.97 13.03 6.06
N SER A 46 -17.86 11.71 6.20
CA SER A 46 -16.71 10.96 5.69
C SER A 46 -16.74 10.82 4.16
N PHE A 47 -15.56 10.78 3.55
CA PHE A 47 -15.37 10.59 2.11
C PHE A 47 -14.41 9.43 1.82
N ALA A 48 -14.61 8.77 0.68
CA ALA A 48 -13.72 7.70 0.23
C ALA A 48 -12.43 8.29 -0.31
N SER A 49 -11.30 7.93 0.30
CA SER A 49 -9.94 8.27 -0.13
C SER A 49 -9.22 7.01 -0.58
N GLY A 50 -8.45 7.08 -1.67
CA GLY A 50 -7.83 5.91 -2.28
C GLY A 50 -6.40 6.12 -2.75
N GLY A 51 -5.60 5.06 -2.62
CA GLY A 51 -4.22 5.01 -3.09
C GLY A 51 -3.83 3.64 -3.60
N GLY A 52 -3.28 3.59 -4.82
CA GLY A 52 -2.92 2.32 -5.48
C GLY A 52 -4.14 1.42 -5.67
N ASN A 53 -4.09 0.24 -5.04
CA ASN A 53 -5.11 -0.81 -5.02
C ASN A 53 -5.99 -0.83 -3.75
N CYS A 54 -5.99 0.27 -2.99
CA CYS A 54 -6.62 0.35 -1.68
C CYS A 54 -7.44 1.63 -1.50
N TRP A 55 -8.59 1.50 -0.82
CA TRP A 55 -9.48 2.59 -0.44
C TRP A 55 -9.76 2.57 1.05
N THR A 56 -10.05 3.72 1.63
CA THR A 56 -10.49 3.89 3.02
C THR A 56 -11.47 5.07 3.13
N CYS A 57 -12.22 5.12 4.22
CA CYS A 57 -13.02 6.29 4.55
C CYS A 57 -12.22 7.25 5.44
N CYS A 58 -12.21 8.52 5.09
CA CYS A 58 -11.59 9.60 5.84
C CYS A 58 -12.63 10.63 6.26
N THR A 59 -12.49 11.18 7.46
CA THR A 59 -13.36 12.21 8.03
C THR A 59 -12.55 13.49 8.18
N PRO A 60 -13.03 14.65 7.68
CA PRO A 60 -12.36 15.92 7.93
C PRO A 60 -12.37 16.24 9.44
N GLN A 61 -11.23 16.64 9.97
CA GLN A 61 -11.13 17.34 11.25
C GLN A 61 -11.43 18.80 11.00
N ASN A 62 -12.55 19.26 11.55
CA ASN A 62 -12.98 20.64 11.50
C ASN A 62 -12.06 21.57 12.30
#